data_AF-A0A7L2MCW8-F1
#
_entry.id   AF-A0A7L2MCW8-F1
#
_cell.length_a   1.000
_cell.length_b   1.000
_cell.length_c   1.000
_cell.angle_alpha   90.00
_cell.angle_beta   90.00
_cell.angle_gamma   90.00
#
_symmetry.space_group_name_H-M   'P 1'
#
loop_
_entity.id
_entity.type
_entity.pdbx_description
1 polymer ?
#
loop_
_entity_poly.entity_id
_entity_poly.type
_entity_poly.pdbx_seq_one_letter_code
_entity_poly.pdbx_strand_id
1 'polypeptide(L)'
;RAEAEGPPGPPRTEQEQRDPRGRLCRRQVRWVQPCPAGTRGCFSPSGPAVAGGSSAPPLSRSPRSMAQWQEVQNLANTHLEQVHQLYAGSALPMAVRQCLAAWIEGQNWRQAAEPLCSHAPMLFHSLLVLLGERLGSLGSGYEDFMLKHNLRKAHRDLQVRFGAGGKPERFANLVANLLQEERRILRLGQAEG
;
A
#
# COMPACT_ATOMS: atom_id res chain seq x y z
N ARG A 1 -38.12 8.88 -41.50
CA ARG A 1 -37.91 7.72 -40.60
C ARG A 1 -36.46 7.31 -40.75
N ALA A 2 -35.73 7.34 -39.64
CA ALA A 2 -34.31 7.05 -39.51
C ALA A 2 -34.01 5.54 -39.46
N GLU A 3 -32.74 5.19 -39.71
CA GLU A 3 -31.87 4.11 -39.18
C GLU A 3 -30.80 3.84 -40.27
N ALA A 4 -29.55 4.31 -40.23
CA ALA A 4 -28.46 4.29 -39.24
C ALA A 4 -27.74 2.92 -39.10
N GLU A 5 -26.43 2.96 -39.40
CA GLU A 5 -25.32 2.05 -39.01
C GLU A 5 -25.24 0.66 -39.69
N GLY A 6 -24.09 0.18 -40.17
CA GLY A 6 -22.72 0.69 -40.25
C GLY A 6 -21.80 -0.38 -40.88
N PRO A 7 -20.81 -0.03 -41.72
CA PRO A 7 -19.86 -0.97 -42.32
C PRO A 7 -18.64 -1.21 -41.40
N PRO A 8 -17.78 -2.23 -41.69
CA PRO A 8 -17.08 -3.03 -40.69
C PRO A 8 -15.93 -2.31 -39.99
N GLY A 9 -15.68 -2.70 -38.74
CA GLY A 9 -14.61 -2.13 -37.91
C GLY A 9 -13.20 -2.37 -38.48
N PRO A 10 -12.26 -1.43 -38.27
CA PRO A 10 -10.88 -1.55 -38.73
C PRO A 10 -10.09 -2.58 -37.90
N PRO A 11 -9.01 -3.17 -38.47
CA PRO A 11 -8.24 -4.24 -37.84
C PRO A 11 -7.37 -3.71 -36.69
N ARG A 12 -7.23 -4.53 -35.63
CA ARG A 12 -6.23 -4.33 -34.57
C ARG A 12 -4.83 -4.36 -35.17
N THR A 13 -4.10 -3.27 -35.05
CA THR A 13 -2.66 -3.23 -35.33
C THR A 13 -1.89 -3.30 -34.01
N GLU A 14 -1.31 -4.46 -33.71
CA GLU A 14 -0.35 -4.64 -32.62
C GLU A 14 1.01 -4.12 -33.09
N GLN A 15 1.50 -3.01 -32.52
CA GLN A 15 2.89 -2.61 -32.68
C GLN A 15 3.73 -3.14 -31.52
N GLU A 16 4.49 -4.21 -31.81
CA GLU A 16 5.53 -4.75 -30.95
C GLU A 16 6.86 -4.01 -31.23
N GLN A 17 7.32 -3.18 -30.28
CA GLN A 17 8.66 -2.57 -30.35
C GLN A 17 9.66 -3.45 -29.59
N ARG A 18 10.64 -3.99 -30.33
CA ARG A 18 11.78 -4.77 -29.82
C ARG A 18 13.06 -3.97 -29.94
N ASP A 19 13.93 -4.09 -28.94
CA ASP A 19 15.30 -3.57 -28.94
C ASP A 19 16.22 -4.41 -29.88
N PRO A 20 17.39 -3.91 -30.36
CA PRO A 20 18.24 -4.61 -31.34
C PRO A 20 18.76 -6.00 -30.91
N ARG A 21 18.52 -6.42 -29.66
CA ARG A 21 18.85 -7.76 -29.13
C ARG A 21 17.63 -8.66 -28.84
N GLY A 22 16.45 -8.29 -29.32
CA GLY A 22 15.27 -9.17 -29.34
C GLY A 22 14.54 -9.39 -27.99
N ARG A 23 14.74 -8.51 -26.99
CA ARG A 23 14.01 -8.57 -25.71
C ARG A 23 12.86 -7.54 -25.67
N LEU A 24 11.72 -7.94 -25.09
CA LEU A 24 10.56 -7.06 -24.87
C LEU A 24 10.88 -6.02 -23.79
N CYS A 25 10.85 -4.74 -24.17
CA CYS A 25 10.90 -3.62 -23.23
C CYS A 25 9.46 -3.28 -22.79
N ARG A 26 9.09 -3.51 -21.53
CA ARG A 26 7.84 -2.96 -20.99
C ARG A 26 8.03 -1.54 -20.47
N ARG A 27 7.69 -0.61 -21.38
CA ARG A 27 6.85 0.59 -21.21
C ARG A 27 6.91 1.33 -19.87
N GLN A 28 7.67 2.41 -19.87
CA GLN A 28 7.40 3.57 -19.01
C GLN A 28 6.28 4.39 -19.66
N VAL A 29 5.13 4.49 -18.99
CA VAL A 29 4.03 5.34 -19.43
C VAL A 29 3.98 6.56 -18.52
N ARG A 30 4.35 7.71 -19.08
CA ARG A 30 4.21 9.04 -18.49
C ARG A 30 3.03 9.72 -19.19
N TRP A 31 2.02 10.14 -18.44
CA TRP A 31 1.00 11.12 -18.84
C TRP A 31 0.62 11.88 -17.57
N VAL A 32 1.06 13.13 -17.38
CA VAL A 32 0.48 14.38 -17.91
C VAL A 32 -1.01 14.46 -17.61
N GLN A 33 -1.35 15.19 -16.54
CA GLN A 33 -2.71 15.55 -16.16
C GLN A 33 -3.28 16.60 -17.11
N PRO A 34 -4.57 16.50 -17.48
CA PRO A 34 -5.39 17.64 -17.82
C PRO A 34 -6.43 17.91 -16.72
N CYS A 35 -6.50 19.17 -16.27
CA CYS A 35 -7.65 19.70 -15.53
C CYS A 35 -8.90 19.79 -16.43
N PRO A 36 -10.10 19.72 -15.85
CA PRO A 36 -11.23 20.46 -16.41
C PRO A 36 -11.82 21.44 -15.37
N ALA A 37 -11.95 22.69 -15.82
CA ALA A 37 -12.76 23.74 -15.20
C ALA A 37 -14.19 23.72 -15.77
N GLY A 38 -15.20 23.99 -14.93
CA GLY A 38 -16.54 24.54 -15.25
C GLY A 38 -17.45 23.69 -16.18
N THR A 39 -18.75 23.48 -15.94
CA THR A 39 -19.80 24.47 -15.71
C THR A 39 -21.14 23.76 -15.39
N ARG A 40 -21.87 24.31 -14.41
CA ARG A 40 -23.33 24.34 -14.11
C ARG A 40 -24.29 23.31 -14.75
N GLY A 41 -25.22 22.83 -13.91
CA GLY A 41 -26.53 22.35 -14.33
C GLY A 41 -27.37 21.82 -13.17
N CYS A 42 -28.32 22.62 -12.67
CA CYS A 42 -29.32 22.27 -11.67
C CYS A 42 -30.18 21.09 -12.10
N PHE A 43 -30.60 20.22 -11.18
CA PHE A 43 -31.97 19.66 -11.10
C PHE A 43 -32.19 19.00 -9.74
N SER A 44 -33.08 19.58 -8.94
CA SER A 44 -33.80 18.87 -7.86
C SER A 44 -34.88 17.96 -8.48
N PRO A 45 -35.33 16.92 -7.77
CA PRO A 45 -36.64 17.07 -7.13
C PRO A 45 -36.76 16.45 -5.74
N SER A 46 -37.74 16.98 -5.01
CA SER A 46 -38.17 16.64 -3.65
C SER A 46 -38.83 15.26 -3.52
N GLY A 47 -38.67 14.65 -2.34
CA GLY A 47 -39.50 13.55 -1.85
C GLY A 47 -39.06 13.11 -0.42
N PRO A 48 -39.95 13.07 0.59
CA PRO A 48 -39.57 12.91 2.00
C PRO A 48 -39.74 11.47 2.51
N ALA A 49 -38.90 11.04 3.47
CA ALA A 49 -39.22 9.91 4.36
C ALA A 49 -38.33 9.88 5.63
N VAL A 50 -38.97 10.23 6.75
CA VAL A 50 -38.97 9.59 8.08
C VAL A 50 -37.68 9.18 8.83
N ALA A 51 -37.55 9.82 9.99
CA ALA A 51 -37.35 9.27 11.35
C ALA A 51 -36.16 8.33 11.66
N GLY A 52 -35.29 8.77 12.57
CA GLY A 52 -34.32 7.91 13.24
C GLY A 52 -33.23 8.67 14.01
N GLY A 53 -33.60 9.58 14.90
CA GLY A 53 -32.66 10.25 15.81
C GLY A 53 -32.17 9.29 16.89
N SER A 54 -31.08 8.57 16.63
CA SER A 54 -30.28 7.89 17.64
C SER A 54 -28.97 8.66 17.80
N SER A 55 -28.98 9.65 18.69
CA SER A 55 -27.78 10.36 19.11
C SER A 55 -27.05 9.49 20.13
N ALA A 56 -26.22 8.57 19.64
CA ALA A 56 -25.17 7.95 20.43
C ALA A 56 -23.86 8.72 20.15
N PRO A 57 -23.16 9.22 21.17
CA PRO A 57 -21.89 9.91 20.96
C PRO A 57 -20.86 8.91 20.40
N PRO A 58 -20.09 9.26 19.36
CA PRO A 58 -18.97 8.43 18.97
C PRO A 58 -17.96 8.45 20.12
N LEU A 59 -17.85 7.31 20.80
CA LEU A 59 -16.74 7.00 21.68
C LEU A 59 -15.44 7.38 20.97
N SER A 60 -14.64 8.16 21.67
CA SER A 60 -13.34 8.71 21.27
C SER A 60 -12.73 7.99 20.07
N ARG A 61 -12.94 8.55 18.88
CA ARG A 61 -12.01 8.32 17.79
C ARG A 61 -10.71 8.97 18.27
N SER A 62 -9.88 8.18 18.94
CA SER A 62 -8.49 8.55 19.22
C SER A 62 -7.96 9.21 17.95
N PRO A 63 -7.27 10.37 18.05
CA PRO A 63 -6.65 10.96 16.89
C PRO A 63 -5.85 9.84 16.26
N ARG A 64 -6.25 9.43 15.06
CA ARG A 64 -5.51 8.47 14.25
C ARG A 64 -4.19 9.20 14.08
N SER A 65 -3.19 8.92 14.91
CA SER A 65 -1.85 9.45 14.69
C SER A 65 -1.60 9.16 13.22
N MET A 66 -1.32 10.20 12.44
CA MET A 66 -0.96 9.98 11.06
C MET A 66 0.17 8.96 11.12
N ALA A 67 -0.06 7.80 10.52
CA ALA A 67 0.93 6.74 10.57
C ALA A 67 2.25 7.36 10.11
N GLN A 68 3.36 7.04 10.76
CA GLN A 68 4.71 7.46 10.37
C GLN A 68 4.90 7.30 8.85
N TRP A 69 4.32 6.25 8.28
CA TRP A 69 4.28 6.03 6.83
C TRP A 69 3.66 7.17 6.00
N GLN A 70 2.65 7.86 6.52
CA GLN A 70 2.03 9.03 5.88
C GLN A 70 2.99 10.21 5.82
N GLU A 71 3.77 10.44 6.88
CA GLU A 71 4.81 11.47 6.88
C GLU A 71 5.93 11.11 5.90
N VAL A 72 6.33 9.83 5.85
CA VAL A 72 7.33 9.35 4.90
C VAL A 72 6.91 9.62 3.45
N GLN A 73 5.63 9.41 3.12
CA GLN A 73 5.10 9.67 1.77
C GLN A 73 5.10 11.16 1.39
N ASN A 74 5.16 12.07 2.36
CA ASN A 74 5.19 13.51 2.13
C ASN A 74 6.61 14.08 2.00
N LEU A 75 7.65 13.24 2.10
CA LEU A 75 9.04 13.66 1.96
C LEU A 75 9.39 14.07 0.52
N ALA A 76 10.45 14.86 0.38
CA ALA A 76 11.02 15.18 -0.93
C ALA A 76 11.50 13.92 -1.67
N ASN A 77 11.49 13.95 -3.01
CA ASN A 77 11.87 12.81 -3.86
C ASN A 77 13.24 12.20 -3.51
N THR A 78 14.22 13.03 -3.11
CA THR A 78 15.55 12.57 -2.69
C THR A 78 15.50 11.64 -1.48
N HIS A 79 14.66 11.96 -0.50
CA HIS A 79 14.47 11.17 0.71
C HIS A 79 13.57 9.95 0.46
N LEU A 80 12.58 10.07 -0.44
CA LEU A 80 11.78 8.91 -0.88
C LEU A 80 12.65 7.85 -1.56
N GLU A 81 13.62 8.24 -2.40
CA GLU A 81 14.57 7.30 -3.00
C GLU A 81 15.36 6.52 -1.93
N GLN A 82 15.78 7.17 -0.84
CA GLN A 82 16.44 6.50 0.28
C GLN A 82 15.54 5.44 0.93
N VAL A 83 14.25 5.75 1.10
CA VAL A 83 13.24 4.79 1.60
C VAL A 83 13.06 3.65 0.61
N HIS A 84 13.01 3.92 -0.70
CA HIS A 84 12.94 2.86 -1.72
C HIS A 84 14.14 1.92 -1.65
N GLN A 85 15.36 2.44 -1.49
CA GLN A 85 16.58 1.64 -1.34
C GLN A 85 16.57 0.82 -0.05
N LEU A 86 16.12 1.42 1.06
CA LEU A 86 15.96 0.72 2.35
C LEU A 86 15.08 -0.53 2.19
N TYR A 87 13.94 -0.39 1.51
CA TYR A 87 13.02 -1.49 1.30
C TYR A 87 13.48 -2.49 0.25
N ALA A 88 14.21 -2.07 -0.79
CA ALA A 88 14.74 -2.94 -1.83
C ALA A 88 15.74 -3.99 -1.29
N GLY A 89 16.55 -3.61 -0.30
CA GLY A 89 17.48 -4.53 0.38
C GLY A 89 16.85 -5.35 1.51
N SER A 90 15.60 -5.07 1.87
CA SER A 90 14.97 -5.67 3.05
C SER A 90 14.14 -6.92 2.71
N ALA A 91 13.85 -7.72 3.74
CA ALA A 91 12.96 -8.87 3.62
C ALA A 91 11.46 -8.50 3.61
N LEU A 92 11.12 -7.31 4.08
CA LEU A 92 9.73 -6.85 4.23
C LEU A 92 9.36 -5.98 3.01
N PRO A 93 8.42 -6.39 2.15
CA PRO A 93 8.05 -5.57 1.00
C PRO A 93 7.37 -4.27 1.42
N MET A 94 7.62 -3.19 0.67
CA MET A 94 7.00 -1.87 0.90
C MET A 94 5.45 -1.94 0.89
N ALA A 95 4.87 -2.82 0.06
CA ALA A 95 3.42 -3.05 0.04
C ALA A 95 2.88 -3.56 1.39
N VAL A 96 3.62 -4.46 2.07
CA VAL A 96 3.25 -4.95 3.40
C VAL A 96 3.34 -3.83 4.43
N ARG A 97 4.42 -3.04 4.37
CA ARG A 97 4.62 -1.87 5.23
C ARG A 97 3.47 -0.87 5.10
N GLN A 98 3.01 -0.58 3.88
CA GLN A 98 1.94 0.35 3.60
C GLN A 98 0.57 -0.18 4.07
N CYS A 99 0.23 -1.43 3.72
CA CYS A 99 -1.08 -2.01 4.07
C CYS A 99 -1.29 -2.15 5.58
N LEU A 100 -0.23 -2.45 6.32
CA LEU A 100 -0.26 -2.65 7.77
C LEU A 100 0.38 -1.51 8.54
N ALA A 101 0.54 -0.32 7.95
CA ALA A 101 1.31 0.78 8.54
C ALA A 101 0.89 1.09 9.99
N ALA A 102 -0.40 1.34 10.20
CA ALA A 102 -0.93 1.67 11.52
C ALA A 102 -0.79 0.52 12.53
N TRP A 103 -0.91 -0.73 12.08
CA TRP A 103 -0.75 -1.88 12.97
C TRP A 103 0.71 -2.10 13.34
N ILE A 104 1.62 -2.04 12.36
CA ILE A 104 3.06 -2.20 12.54
C ILE A 104 3.56 -1.13 13.53
N GLU A 105 3.21 0.13 13.33
CA GLU A 105 3.70 1.22 14.18
C GLU A 105 3.17 1.16 15.62
N GLY A 106 2.02 0.49 15.83
CA GLY A 106 1.45 0.26 17.16
C GLY A 106 2.14 -0.84 17.99
N GLN A 107 3.09 -1.59 17.41
CA GLN A 107 3.78 -2.68 18.12
C GLN A 107 5.15 -2.27 18.65
N ASN A 108 5.55 -2.83 19.79
CA ASN A 108 6.87 -2.66 20.38
C ASN A 108 7.91 -3.64 19.78
N TRP A 109 8.30 -3.41 18.53
CA TRP A 109 9.24 -4.29 17.82
C TRP A 109 10.61 -4.44 18.48
N ARG A 110 11.10 -3.40 19.18
CA ARG A 110 12.37 -3.50 19.93
C ARG A 110 12.30 -4.51 21.05
N GLN A 111 11.19 -4.51 21.80
CA GLN A 111 10.98 -5.49 22.87
C GLN A 111 10.77 -6.90 22.31
N ALA A 112 10.07 -7.02 21.18
CA ALA A 112 9.87 -8.29 20.51
C ALA A 112 11.15 -8.83 19.84
N ALA A 113 12.17 -8.00 19.62
CA ALA A 113 13.47 -8.43 19.11
C ALA A 113 14.37 -9.06 20.21
N GLU A 114 13.99 -8.90 21.49
CA GLU A 114 14.74 -9.47 22.61
C GLU A 114 14.66 -11.01 22.59
N PRO A 115 15.78 -11.72 22.79
CA PRO A 115 15.87 -13.16 22.60
C PRO A 115 15.05 -13.99 23.60
N LEU A 116 14.56 -13.40 24.69
CA LEU A 116 13.70 -14.06 25.68
C LEU A 116 12.21 -13.73 25.50
N CYS A 117 11.85 -12.87 24.53
CA CYS A 117 10.48 -12.41 24.39
C CYS A 117 9.66 -13.33 23.50
N SER A 118 8.66 -14.01 24.07
CA SER A 118 7.68 -14.80 23.32
C SER A 118 6.74 -13.97 22.44
N HIS A 119 6.84 -12.64 22.47
CA HIS A 119 6.05 -11.75 21.61
C HIS A 119 6.47 -11.82 20.13
N ALA A 120 7.73 -12.11 19.82
CA ALA A 120 8.20 -12.14 18.43
C ALA A 120 7.40 -13.10 17.53
N PRO A 121 7.23 -14.39 17.89
CA PRO A 121 6.41 -15.31 17.11
C PRO A 121 4.94 -14.87 17.08
N MET A 122 4.39 -14.40 18.20
CA MET A 122 3.00 -13.91 18.25
C MET A 122 2.75 -12.79 17.25
N LEU A 123 3.59 -11.75 17.25
CA LEU A 123 3.48 -10.63 16.32
C LEU A 123 3.66 -11.08 14.87
N PHE A 124 4.58 -12.00 14.61
CA PHE A 124 4.77 -12.55 13.28
C PHE A 124 3.51 -13.31 12.79
N HIS A 125 2.93 -14.16 13.63
CA HIS A 125 1.68 -14.85 13.31
C HIS A 125 0.52 -13.87 13.10
N SER A 126 0.37 -12.86 13.97
CA SER A 126 -0.64 -11.81 13.81
C SER A 126 -0.47 -11.05 12.49
N LEU A 127 0.77 -10.75 12.08
CA LEU A 127 1.04 -10.09 10.81
C LEU A 127 0.57 -10.94 9.62
N LEU A 128 0.84 -12.26 9.64
CA LEU A 128 0.39 -13.15 8.58
C LEU A 128 -1.15 -13.24 8.50
N VAL A 129 -1.82 -13.32 9.65
CA VAL A 129 -3.29 -13.31 9.72
C VAL A 129 -3.86 -12.02 9.14
N LEU A 130 -3.34 -10.86 9.57
CA LEU A 130 -3.79 -9.56 9.06
C LEU A 130 -3.53 -9.40 7.56
N LEU A 131 -2.41 -9.93 7.04
CA LEU A 131 -2.17 -9.98 5.60
C LEU A 131 -3.24 -10.82 4.88
N GLY A 132 -3.61 -11.97 5.44
CA GLY A 132 -4.70 -12.81 4.93
C GLY A 132 -6.06 -12.10 4.90
N GLU A 133 -6.41 -11.40 5.96
CA GLU A 133 -7.65 -10.61 6.04
C GLU A 133 -7.66 -9.47 5.01
N ARG A 134 -6.55 -8.75 4.85
CA ARG A 134 -6.41 -7.70 3.82
C ARG A 134 -6.55 -8.27 2.42
N LEU A 135 -5.96 -9.44 2.15
CA LEU A 135 -6.12 -10.13 0.87
C LEU A 135 -7.58 -10.47 0.55
N GLY A 136 -8.35 -10.91 1.55
CA GLY A 136 -9.78 -11.21 1.40
C GLY A 136 -10.66 -9.97 1.26
N SER A 137 -10.29 -8.87 1.92
CA SER A 137 -11.05 -7.60 1.90
C SER A 137 -10.86 -6.76 0.63
N LEU A 138 -9.75 -6.93 -0.09
CA LEU A 138 -9.48 -6.17 -1.31
C LEU A 138 -10.48 -6.52 -2.42
N GLY A 139 -10.89 -5.54 -3.22
CA GLY A 139 -11.90 -5.68 -4.28
C GLY A 139 -11.41 -6.43 -5.53
N SER A 140 -12.20 -6.38 -6.60
CA SER A 140 -11.89 -6.98 -7.91
C SER A 140 -11.22 -6.01 -8.90
N GLY A 141 -10.83 -4.81 -8.46
CA GLY A 141 -10.16 -3.82 -9.31
C GLY A 141 -8.76 -4.26 -9.76
N TYR A 142 -8.22 -3.61 -10.80
CA TYR A 142 -6.88 -3.91 -11.33
C TYR A 142 -5.75 -3.60 -10.32
N GLU A 143 -5.83 -2.45 -9.64
CA GLU A 143 -4.89 -2.09 -8.57
C GLU A 143 -4.93 -3.11 -7.42
N ASP A 144 -6.15 -3.58 -7.08
CA ASP A 144 -6.36 -4.63 -6.09
C ASP A 144 -5.77 -5.97 -6.54
N PHE A 145 -5.82 -6.29 -7.83
CA PHE A 145 -5.24 -7.52 -8.36
C PHE A 145 -3.71 -7.55 -8.20
N MET A 146 -3.02 -6.46 -8.59
CA MET A 146 -1.57 -6.36 -8.43
C MET A 146 -1.17 -6.36 -6.94
N LEU A 147 -1.89 -5.59 -6.12
CA LEU A 147 -1.64 -5.56 -4.68
C LEU A 147 -1.88 -6.94 -4.04
N LYS A 148 -2.95 -7.64 -4.40
CA LYS A 148 -3.22 -9.02 -3.96
C LYS A 148 -2.11 -9.99 -4.36
N HIS A 149 -1.59 -9.88 -5.58
CA HIS A 149 -0.47 -10.72 -6.01
C HIS A 149 0.78 -10.45 -5.15
N ASN A 150 1.12 -9.16 -4.98
CA ASN A 150 2.28 -8.73 -4.21
C ASN A 150 2.19 -9.18 -2.74
N LEU A 151 1.04 -9.00 -2.11
CA LEU A 151 0.80 -9.41 -0.73
C LEU A 151 0.79 -10.94 -0.58
N ARG A 152 0.23 -11.70 -1.54
CA ARG A 152 0.31 -13.18 -1.54
C ARG A 152 1.75 -13.66 -1.67
N LYS A 153 2.55 -13.02 -2.52
CA LYS A 153 3.99 -13.32 -2.65
C LYS A 153 4.71 -13.01 -1.34
N ALA A 154 4.48 -11.82 -0.77
CA ALA A 154 5.08 -11.40 0.49
C ALA A 154 4.75 -12.36 1.65
N HIS A 155 3.49 -12.79 1.77
CA HIS A 155 3.08 -13.74 2.80
C HIS A 155 3.88 -15.04 2.73
N ARG A 156 4.03 -15.61 1.53
CA ARG A 156 4.83 -16.84 1.32
C ARG A 156 6.32 -16.60 1.58
N ASP A 157 6.88 -15.53 1.05
CA ASP A 157 8.31 -15.20 1.20
C ASP A 157 8.67 -15.01 2.68
N LEU A 158 7.83 -14.31 3.45
CA LEU A 158 8.01 -14.12 4.89
C LEU A 158 7.88 -15.44 5.66
N GLN A 159 6.88 -16.27 5.33
CA GLN A 159 6.67 -17.56 5.97
C GLN A 159 7.84 -18.54 5.72
N VAL A 160 8.40 -18.55 4.51
CA VAL A 160 9.58 -19.37 4.19
C VAL A 160 10.83 -18.85 4.91
N ARG A 161 11.00 -17.52 5.00
CA ARG A 161 12.20 -16.91 5.59
C ARG A 161 12.21 -16.93 7.13
N PHE A 162 11.04 -16.85 7.76
CA PHE A 162 10.91 -16.68 9.22
C PHE A 162 10.01 -17.73 9.92
N GLY A 163 9.37 -18.65 9.19
CA GLY A 163 8.39 -19.60 9.75
C GLY A 163 8.98 -20.91 10.27
N ALA A 164 9.35 -21.85 9.39
CA ALA A 164 9.76 -23.21 9.78
C ALA A 164 11.25 -23.26 10.18
N GLY A 165 11.56 -22.89 11.43
CA GLY A 165 12.94 -22.87 11.96
C GLY A 165 13.64 -21.51 11.86
N GLY A 166 12.94 -20.49 11.37
CA GLY A 166 13.40 -19.10 11.38
C GLY A 166 13.24 -18.48 12.77
N LYS A 167 14.19 -17.64 13.16
CA LYS A 167 14.15 -16.86 14.41
C LYS A 167 13.19 -15.67 14.22
N PRO A 168 11.95 -15.69 14.76
CA PRO A 168 11.00 -14.58 14.63
C PRO A 168 11.53 -13.29 15.28
N GLU A 169 12.49 -13.40 16.20
CA GLU A 169 13.21 -12.27 16.79
C GLU A 169 14.00 -11.51 15.72
N ARG A 170 14.54 -12.20 14.70
CA ARG A 170 15.19 -11.55 13.55
C ARG A 170 14.21 -10.74 12.72
N PHE A 171 12.97 -11.21 12.58
CA PHE A 171 11.92 -10.46 11.90
C PHE A 171 11.56 -9.21 12.70
N ALA A 172 11.34 -9.33 14.01
CA ALA A 172 11.07 -8.19 14.88
C ALA A 172 12.22 -7.17 14.85
N ASN A 173 13.48 -7.62 14.89
CA ASN A 173 14.65 -6.76 14.75
C ASN A 173 14.69 -6.06 13.39
N LEU A 174 14.40 -6.78 12.30
CA LEU A 174 14.32 -6.22 10.95
C LEU A 174 13.28 -5.09 10.88
N VAL A 175 12.07 -5.30 11.41
CA VAL A 175 11.03 -4.27 11.43
C VAL A 175 11.42 -3.10 12.32
N ALA A 176 12.02 -3.35 13.49
CA ALA A 176 12.52 -2.30 14.37
C ALA A 176 13.56 -1.40 13.67
N ASN A 177 14.51 -2.00 12.95
CA ASN A 177 15.53 -1.30 12.18
C ASN A 177 14.92 -0.48 11.04
N LEU A 178 13.98 -1.05 10.28
CA LEU A 178 13.28 -0.32 9.21
C LEU A 178 12.58 0.92 9.76
N LEU A 179 11.83 0.81 10.85
CA LEU A 179 11.13 1.94 11.46
C LEU A 179 12.09 2.98 12.06
N GLN A 180 13.23 2.56 12.62
CA GLN A 180 14.26 3.49 13.08
C GLN A 180 14.88 4.26 11.91
N GLU A 181 15.15 3.58 10.81
CA GLU A 181 15.80 4.17 9.64
C GLU A 181 14.85 5.12 8.90
N GLU A 182 13.57 4.77 8.77
CA GLU A 182 12.54 5.70 8.31
C GLU A 182 12.51 6.98 9.15
N ARG A 183 12.57 6.87 10.49
CA ARG A 183 12.63 8.04 11.38
C ARG A 183 13.92 8.84 11.24
N ARG A 184 15.02 8.20 10.84
CA ARG A 184 16.27 8.90 10.53
C ARG A 184 16.12 9.71 9.25
N ILE A 185 15.56 9.12 8.21
CA ILE A 185 15.30 9.78 6.92
C ILE A 185 14.29 10.92 7.09
N LEU A 186 13.22 10.72 7.87
CA LEU A 186 12.26 11.78 8.20
C LEU A 186 12.92 13.00 8.85
N ARG A 187 13.80 12.77 9.84
CA ARG A 187 14.52 13.84 10.52
C ARG A 187 15.49 14.58 9.60
N LEU A 188 16.13 13.87 8.68
CA LEU A 188 16.98 14.50 7.66
C LEU A 188 16.14 15.37 6.72
N GLY A 189 15.03 14.85 6.21
CA GLY A 189 14.15 15.59 5.31
C GLY A 189 13.49 16.81 5.96
N GLN A 190 13.25 16.78 7.27
CA GLN A 190 12.76 17.94 8.03
C GLN A 190 13.86 18.96 8.36
N ALA A 191 15.13 18.56 8.39
CA ALA A 191 16.25 19.45 8.65
C ALA A 191 16.75 20.17 7.38
N GLU A 192 16.46 19.62 6.20
CA GLU A 192 16.80 20.22 4.90
C GLU A 192 15.70 21.10 4.29
N GLY A 193 14.53 21.21 4.95
CA GLY A 193 13.41 22.07 4.54
C GLY A 193 13.35 23.37 5.32
#